data_AF-A0A2S6IIX2-F1
#
_entry.id   AF-A0A2S6IIX2-F1
#
_cell.length_a   1.000
_cell.length_b   1.000
_cell.length_c   1.000
_cell.angle_alpha   90.00
_cell.angle_beta   90.00
_cell.angle_gamma   90.00
#
_symmetry.space_group_name_H-M   'P 1'
#
loop_
_entity.id
_entity.type
_entity.pdbx_description
1 polymer ?
#
loop_
_entity_poly.entity_id
_entity_poly.type
_entity_poly.pdbx_seq_one_letter_code
_entity_poly.pdbx_strand_id
1 'polypeptide(L)'
;MSALTTMLRHQLAPPTLADVHTAVRQVGGDGAEALWQQLCAGAGIDPAASHVPLDRVAALLAALRTTPGVVGVVGHSMSVRLNTYRTLTKLEENDR
;
A
#
# COMPACT_ATOMS: atom_id res chain seq x y z
N MET A 1 7.08 25.22 8.37
CA MET A 1 6.60 24.10 9.22
C MET A 1 7.12 22.83 8.56
N SER A 2 7.96 22.04 9.24
CA SER A 2 8.66 20.90 8.62
C SER A 2 7.69 19.78 8.22
N ALA A 3 7.99 19.08 7.12
CA ALA A 3 7.23 17.92 6.66
C ALA A 3 7.08 16.82 7.74
N LEU A 4 8.11 16.61 8.56
CA LEU A 4 8.11 15.67 9.70
C LEU A 4 7.00 16.01 10.72
N THR A 5 6.85 17.30 11.05
CA THR A 5 5.84 17.77 12.01
C THR A 5 4.43 17.53 11.47
N THR A 6 4.22 17.67 10.17
CA THR A 6 2.95 17.36 9.50
C THR A 6 2.67 15.86 9.52
N MET A 7 3.65 15.01 9.19
CA MET A 7 3.48 13.56 9.18
C MET A 7 3.15 12.99 10.56
N LEU A 8 3.88 13.41 11.60
CA LEU A 8 3.65 12.97 12.98
C LEU A 8 2.30 13.44 13.51
N ARG A 9 1.92 14.69 13.25
CA ARG A 9 0.64 15.25 13.67
C ARG A 9 -0.56 14.53 13.05
N HIS A 10 -0.43 14.08 11.81
CA HIS A 10 -1.49 13.38 11.09
C HIS A 10 -1.34 11.85 11.09
N GLN A 11 -0.39 11.32 11.87
CA GLN A 11 -0.09 9.87 11.97
C GLN A 11 0.07 9.21 10.59
N LEU A 12 0.68 9.93 9.63
CA LEU A 12 0.86 9.43 8.28
C LEU A 12 1.96 8.38 8.26
N ALA A 13 1.55 7.12 8.22
CA ALA A 13 2.43 5.96 8.05
C ALA A 13 2.35 5.41 6.61
N PRO A 14 3.44 4.80 6.10
CA PRO A 14 3.39 4.11 4.82
C PRO A 14 2.40 2.93 4.89
N PRO A 15 1.74 2.56 3.79
CA PRO A 15 0.92 1.36 3.78
C PRO A 15 1.79 0.11 3.96
N THR A 16 1.32 -0.81 4.78
CA THR A 16 1.95 -2.11 5.04
C THR A 16 1.30 -3.24 4.23
N LEU A 17 1.93 -4.41 4.17
CA LEU A 17 1.30 -5.59 3.55
C LEU A 17 -0.05 -5.93 4.22
N ALA A 18 -0.11 -5.84 5.55
CA ALA A 18 -1.32 -6.10 6.33
C ALA A 18 -2.45 -5.10 6.03
N ASP A 19 -2.12 -3.82 5.80
CA ASP A 19 -3.10 -2.82 5.37
C ASP A 19 -3.74 -3.20 4.03
N VAL A 20 -2.92 -3.66 3.08
CA VAL A 20 -3.40 -4.08 1.75
C VAL A 20 -4.24 -5.35 1.85
N HIS A 21 -3.79 -6.36 2.60
CA HIS A 21 -4.55 -7.60 2.81
C HIS A 21 -5.91 -7.32 3.45
N THR A 22 -5.93 -6.50 4.51
CA THR A 22 -7.17 -6.10 5.19
C THR A 22 -8.13 -5.42 4.22
N ALA A 23 -7.64 -4.48 3.41
CA ALA A 23 -8.47 -3.78 2.44
C ALA A 23 -9.03 -4.74 1.37
N VAL A 24 -8.22 -5.66 0.85
CA VAL A 24 -8.66 -6.71 -0.10
C VAL A 24 -9.73 -7.60 0.52
N ARG A 25 -9.55 -8.04 1.77
CA ARG A 25 -10.56 -8.83 2.49
C ARG A 25 -11.88 -8.10 2.66
N GLN A 26 -11.84 -6.80 2.94
CA GLN A 26 -13.05 -5.99 3.12
C GLN A 26 -13.87 -5.84 1.84
N VAL A 27 -13.23 -5.79 0.66
CA VAL A 27 -13.92 -5.52 -0.60
C VAL A 27 -14.02 -6.71 -1.55
N GLY A 28 -13.23 -7.76 -1.33
CA GLY A 28 -13.10 -8.91 -2.23
C GLY A 28 -14.13 -10.02 -2.02
N GLY A 29 -14.94 -9.95 -0.97
CA GLY A 29 -15.96 -10.96 -0.64
C GLY A 29 -15.37 -12.37 -0.49
N ASP A 30 -16.12 -13.39 -0.91
CA ASP A 30 -15.76 -14.80 -0.77
C ASP A 30 -14.47 -15.17 -1.54
N GLY A 31 -14.12 -14.41 -2.58
CA GLY A 31 -12.92 -14.62 -3.39
C GLY A 31 -11.67 -13.90 -2.88
N ALA A 32 -11.75 -13.14 -1.78
CA ALA A 32 -10.69 -12.24 -1.35
C ALA A 32 -9.36 -12.93 -1.07
N GLU A 33 -9.37 -14.09 -0.41
CA GLU A 33 -8.13 -14.81 -0.08
C GLU A 33 -7.47 -15.42 -1.33
N ALA A 34 -8.26 -15.96 -2.26
CA ALA A 34 -7.72 -16.47 -3.52
C ALA A 34 -7.09 -15.35 -4.35
N LEU A 35 -7.77 -14.20 -4.42
CA LEU A 35 -7.24 -13.00 -5.08
C LEU A 35 -5.97 -12.50 -4.39
N TRP A 36 -5.93 -12.48 -3.06
CA TRP A 36 -4.75 -12.11 -2.29
C TRP A 36 -3.53 -12.98 -2.64
N GLN A 37 -3.72 -14.30 -2.64
CA GLN A 37 -2.67 -15.25 -3.01
C GLN A 37 -2.16 -15.02 -4.45
N GLN A 38 -3.06 -14.78 -5.40
CA GLN A 38 -2.69 -14.47 -6.79
C GLN A 38 -1.88 -13.18 -6.91
N LEU A 39 -2.29 -12.13 -6.21
CA LEU A 39 -1.61 -10.82 -6.21
C LEU A 39 -0.22 -10.92 -5.56
N CYS A 40 -0.10 -11.61 -4.43
CA CYS A 40 1.18 -11.87 -3.77
C CYS A 40 2.13 -12.68 -4.67
N ALA A 41 1.63 -13.75 -5.31
CA ALA A 41 2.41 -14.54 -6.24
C ALA A 41 2.93 -13.69 -7.42
N GLY A 42 2.06 -12.86 -8.02
CA GLY A 42 2.43 -11.96 -9.11
C GLY A 42 3.47 -10.89 -8.71
N ALA A 43 3.47 -10.48 -7.44
CA ALA A 43 4.45 -9.53 -6.90
C ALA A 43 5.73 -10.20 -6.36
N GLY A 44 5.79 -11.54 -6.31
CA GLY A 44 6.88 -12.30 -5.69
C GLY A 44 6.98 -12.07 -4.18
N ILE A 45 5.83 -11.94 -3.51
CA ILE A 45 5.73 -11.67 -2.07
C ILE A 45 5.18 -12.92 -1.38
N ASP A 46 5.80 -13.31 -0.26
CA ASP A 46 5.20 -14.28 0.66
C ASP A 46 3.97 -13.65 1.34
N PRO A 47 2.76 -14.22 1.17
CA PRO A 47 1.53 -13.70 1.78
C PRO A 47 1.58 -13.62 3.32
N ALA A 48 2.45 -14.41 3.96
CA ALA A 48 2.61 -14.45 5.42
C ALA A 48 3.78 -13.58 5.93
N ALA A 49 4.46 -12.85 5.04
CA ALA A 49 5.58 -12.01 5.43
C ALA A 49 5.15 -10.92 6.43
N SER A 50 5.82 -10.89 7.58
CA SER A 50 5.61 -9.86 8.62
C SER A 50 6.18 -8.49 8.23
N HIS A 51 7.17 -8.47 7.34
CA HIS A 51 7.79 -7.25 6.83
C HIS A 51 8.04 -7.37 5.32
N VAL A 52 7.60 -6.34 4.59
CA VAL A 52 7.78 -6.24 3.14
C VAL A 52 8.32 -4.85 2.81
N PRO A 53 9.42 -4.75 2.04
CA PRO A 53 9.94 -3.46 1.61
C PRO A 53 8.89 -2.64 0.87
N LEU A 54 8.92 -1.32 1.07
CA LEU A 54 7.90 -0.41 0.53
C LEU A 54 7.78 -0.49 -1.01
N ASP A 55 8.87 -0.77 -1.73
CA ASP A 55 8.85 -0.98 -3.19
C ASP A 55 8.10 -2.24 -3.61
N ARG A 56 8.14 -3.30 -2.79
CA ARG A 56 7.36 -4.51 -3.03
C ARG A 56 5.87 -4.27 -2.75
N VAL A 57 5.55 -3.48 -1.71
CA VAL A 57 4.18 -2.99 -1.49
C VAL A 57 3.72 -2.16 -2.69
N ALA A 58 4.58 -1.30 -3.25
CA ALA A 58 4.26 -0.51 -4.44
C ALA A 58 3.91 -1.38 -5.67
N ALA A 59 4.70 -2.44 -5.90
CA ALA A 59 4.45 -3.39 -6.99
C ALA A 59 3.12 -4.13 -6.80
N LEU A 60 2.83 -4.58 -5.57
CA LEU A 60 1.54 -5.17 -5.22
C LEU A 60 0.38 -4.21 -5.48
N LEU A 61 0.49 -2.95 -5.05
CA LEU A 61 -0.53 -1.92 -5.30
C LEU A 61 -0.72 -1.63 -6.79
N ALA A 62 0.34 -1.70 -7.60
CA ALA A 62 0.23 -1.59 -9.05
C ALA A 62 -0.57 -2.76 -9.65
N ALA A 63 -0.39 -3.99 -9.14
CA ALA A 63 -1.19 -5.14 -9.54
C ALA A 63 -2.66 -5.03 -9.07
N LEU A 64 -2.92 -4.56 -7.85
CA LEU A 64 -4.29 -4.32 -7.40
C LEU A 64 -5.01 -3.33 -8.32
N ARG A 65 -4.34 -2.25 -8.75
CA ARG A 65 -4.92 -1.22 -9.62
C ARG A 65 -5.40 -1.72 -10.97
N THR A 66 -4.84 -2.81 -11.47
CA THR A 66 -5.29 -3.43 -12.74
C THR A 66 -6.44 -4.41 -12.53
N THR A 67 -6.78 -4.72 -11.27
CA THR A 67 -7.92 -5.58 -10.94
C THR A 67 -9.24 -4.82 -11.19
N PRO A 68 -10.20 -5.39 -11.91
CA PRO A 68 -11.50 -4.75 -12.13
C PRO A 68 -12.29 -4.49 -10.83
N GLY A 69 -13.18 -3.50 -10.86
CA GLY A 69 -14.13 -3.24 -9.79
C GLY A 69 -13.52 -2.55 -8.56
N VAL A 70 -14.14 -2.77 -7.40
CA VAL A 70 -13.83 -2.06 -6.14
C VAL A 70 -12.39 -2.35 -5.66
N VAL A 71 -11.86 -3.54 -5.93
CA VAL A 71 -10.46 -3.89 -5.60
C VAL A 71 -9.48 -2.96 -6.32
N GLY A 72 -9.72 -2.65 -7.59
CA GLY A 72 -8.90 -1.68 -8.35
C GLY A 72 -8.90 -0.30 -7.74
N VAL A 73 -10.05 0.15 -7.23
CA VAL A 73 -10.20 1.43 -6.53
C VAL A 73 -9.39 1.44 -5.22
N VAL A 74 -9.41 0.34 -4.46
CA VAL A 74 -8.58 0.17 -3.25
C VAL A 74 -7.09 0.28 -3.61
N GLY A 75 -6.64 -0.40 -4.67
CA GLY A 75 -5.27 -0.30 -5.16
C GLY A 75 -4.88 1.14 -5.52
N HIS A 76 -5.79 1.89 -6.15
CA HIS A 76 -5.57 3.29 -6.51
C HIS A 76 -5.46 4.18 -5.26
N SER A 77 -6.40 4.05 -4.32
CA SER A 77 -6.41 4.81 -3.07
C SER A 77 -5.13 4.58 -2.24
N MET A 78 -4.72 3.33 -2.07
CA MET A 78 -3.49 2.99 -1.35
C MET A 78 -2.23 3.47 -2.07
N SER A 79 -2.23 3.51 -3.40
CA SER A 79 -1.12 4.09 -4.19
C SER A 79 -0.99 5.59 -3.95
N VAL A 80 -2.12 6.31 -3.82
CA VAL A 80 -2.11 7.74 -3.43
C VAL A 80 -1.49 7.91 -2.05
N ARG A 81 -1.92 7.13 -1.05
CA ARG A 81 -1.32 7.15 0.30
C ARG A 81 0.19 6.92 0.26
N LEU A 82 0.64 5.90 -0.48
CA LEU A 82 2.06 5.58 -0.66
C LEU A 82 2.84 6.74 -1.28
N ASN A 83 2.32 7.33 -2.37
CA ASN A 83 2.99 8.41 -3.07
C ASN A 83 3.05 9.68 -2.22
N THR A 84 1.98 10.01 -1.49
CA THR A 84 1.96 11.12 -0.54
C THR A 84 3.02 10.94 0.53
N TYR A 85 3.12 9.74 1.12
CA TYR A 85 4.18 9.43 2.09
C TYR A 85 5.58 9.67 1.50
N ARG A 86 5.87 9.09 0.33
CA ARG A 86 7.17 9.24 -0.35
C ARG A 86 7.52 10.69 -0.65
N THR A 87 6.56 11.47 -1.14
CA THR A 87 6.78 12.88 -1.46
C THR A 87 7.10 13.68 -0.20
N LEU A 88 6.36 13.46 0.89
CA LEU A 88 6.61 14.17 2.14
C LEU A 88 7.96 13.79 2.77
N THR A 89 8.35 12.52 2.74
CA THR A 89 9.68 12.08 3.21
C THR A 89 10.80 12.73 2.40
N LYS A 90 10.67 12.78 1.06
CA LYS A 90 11.67 13.45 0.20
C LYS A 90 11.79 14.94 0.46
N LEU A 91 10.67 15.63 0.71
CA LEU A 91 10.69 17.05 1.07
C LEU A 91 11.41 17.27 2.40
N GLU A 92 11.25 16.36 3.37
CA GLU A 92 11.98 16.41 4.64
C GLU A 92 13.49 16.23 4.47
N GLU A 93 13.92 15.28 3.64
CA GLU A 93 15.33 15.03 3.36
C GLU A 93 16.04 16.24 2.73
N ASN A 94 15.34 16.99 1.89
CA ASN A 94 15.88 18.19 1.24
C ASN A 94 15.93 19.42 2.16
N ASP A 95 15.15 19.44 3.24
CA ASP A 95 15.10 20.54 4.21
C ASP A 95 16.20 20.42 5.30
N ARG A 96 16.97 19.32 5.32
CA ARG A 96 18.06 19.05 6.26
C ARG A 96 19.44 19.35 5.66
#